data_AF-A0A0A1H9Y7-F1
#
_entry.id   AF-A0A0A1H9Y7-F1
#
_cell.length_a   1.000
_cell.length_b   1.000
_cell.length_c   1.000
_cell.angle_alpha   90.00
_cell.angle_beta   90.00
_cell.angle_gamma   90.00
#
_symmetry.space_group_name_H-M   'P 1'
#
loop_
_entity.id
_entity.type
_entity.pdbx_description
1 polymer ?
#
loop_
_entity_poly.entity_id
_entity_poly.type
_entity_poly.pdbx_seq_one_letter_code
_entity_poly.pdbx_strand_id
1 'polypeptide(L)' 'MSYIVGLFMVLLLVGVVGVVVHPAPNYGVVSLVVAAGAGCGVLISFGGSFIGL' A
#
# COMPACT_ATOMS: atom_id res chain seq x y z
N MET A 1 -6.36 16.19 -5.37
CA MET A 1 -6.42 15.37 -4.14
C MET A 1 -7.10 14.01 -4.37
N SER A 2 -8.22 13.93 -5.10
CA SER A 2 -8.87 12.65 -5.43
C SER A 2 -8.00 11.65 -6.22
N TYR A 3 -7.21 12.13 -7.18
CA TYR A 3 -6.34 11.26 -7.99
C TYR A 3 -5.20 10.60 -7.20
N ILE A 4 -4.65 11.29 -6.20
CA ILE A 4 -3.55 10.77 -5.37
C ILE A 4 -4.05 9.58 -4.53
N VAL A 5 -5.22 9.74 -3.91
CA VAL A 5 -5.89 8.67 -3.15
C VAL A 5 -6.22 7.48 -4.05
N GLY A 6 -6.71 7.74 -5.28
CA GLY A 6 -6.95 6.69 -6.26
C GLY A 6 -5.69 5.92 -6.65
N LEU A 7 -4.57 6.61 -6.87
CA LEU A 7 -3.28 5.99 -7.17
C LEU A 7 -2.78 5.10 -6.03
N PHE A 8 -2.92 5.56 -4.78
CA PHE A 8 -2.57 4.78 -3.59
C PHE A 8 -3.45 3.54 -3.42
N MET A 9 -4.73 3.62 -3.76
CA MET A 9 -5.66 2.50 -3.70
C MET A 9 -5.32 1.41 -4.74
N VAL A 10 -4.90 1.82 -5.93
CA VAL A 10 -4.40 0.91 -6.97
C VAL A 10 -3.07 0.26 -6.54
N LEU A 11 -2.16 1.02 -5.93
CA LEU A 11 -0.91 0.50 -5.35
C LEU A 11 -1.17 -0.54 -4.25
N LEU A 12 -2.15 -0.30 -3.38
CA LEU A 12 -2.61 -1.28 -2.37
C LEU A 12 -3.13 -2.56 -3.02
N LEU A 13 -4.00 -2.45 -4.03
CA LEU A 13 -4.54 -3.59 -4.76
C LEU A 13 -3.44 -4.41 -5.42
N VAL A 14 -2.50 -3.77 -6.12
CA VAL A 14 -1.38 -4.44 -6.78
C VAL A 14 -0.44 -5.09 -5.75
N GLY A 15 -0.22 -4.44 -4.59
CA GLY A 15 0.57 -5.00 -3.49
C GLY A 15 -0.05 -6.27 -2.91
N VAL A 16 -1.35 -6.27 -2.61
CA VAL A 16 -2.07 -7.44 -2.06
C VAL A 16 -2.17 -8.56 -3.09
N VAL A 17 -2.44 -8.24 -4.36
CA VAL A 17 -2.42 -9.25 -5.45
C VAL A 17 -1.02 -9.87 -5.53
N GLY A 18 0.04 -9.06 -5.48
CA GLY A 18 1.44 -9.52 -5.46
C GLY A 18 1.76 -10.52 -4.35
N VAL A 19 1.16 -10.36 -3.16
CA VAL A 19 1.30 -11.31 -2.04
C VAL A 19 0.66 -12.66 -2.36
N VAL A 20 -0.49 -12.67 -3.07
CA VAL A 20 -1.22 -13.91 -3.38
C VAL A 20 -0.57 -14.70 -4.50
N VAL A 21 0.03 -14.05 -5.50
CA VAL A 21 0.60 -14.73 -6.69
C VAL A 21 1.95 -15.40 -6.43
N HIS A 22 2.69 -15.01 -5.39
CA HIS A 22 4.03 -15.52 -5.12
C HIS A 22 4.09 -16.34 -3.82
N PRO A 23 4.27 -17.67 -3.89
CA PRO A 23 4.44 -18.52 -2.70
C PRO A 23 5.82 -18.37 -2.04
N ALA A 24 6.75 -17.62 -2.65
CA ALA A 24 8.10 -17.45 -2.16
C ALA A 24 8.17 -16.32 -1.09
N PRO A 25 8.65 -16.62 0.13
CA PRO A 25 8.63 -15.68 1.27
C PRO A 25 9.27 -14.31 0.98
N ASN A 26 10.37 -14.31 0.23
CA ASN A 26 11.15 -13.09 -0.04
C ASN A 26 10.39 -12.08 -0.92
N TYR A 27 9.58 -12.57 -1.87
CA TYR A 27 8.78 -11.71 -2.74
C TYR A 27 7.52 -11.19 -2.05
N GLY A 28 7.00 -11.95 -1.08
CA GLY A 28 5.91 -11.51 -0.20
C GLY A 28 6.28 -10.31 0.65
N VAL A 29 7.50 -10.27 1.22
CA VAL A 29 7.93 -9.14 2.07
C VAL A 29 8.00 -7.83 1.28
N VAL A 30 8.56 -7.83 0.07
CA VAL A 30 8.69 -6.61 -0.75
C VAL A 30 7.31 -6.07 -1.13
N SER A 31 6.37 -6.95 -1.48
CA SER A 31 4.99 -6.56 -1.83
C SER A 31 4.21 -6.08 -0.60
N LEU A 32 4.44 -6.67 0.58
CA LEU A 32 3.86 -6.22 1.85
C LEU A 32 4.36 -4.83 2.27
N VAL A 33 5.65 -4.55 2.10
CA VAL A 33 6.25 -3.22 2.39
C VAL A 33 5.64 -2.15 1.49
N VAL A 34 5.48 -2.45 0.19
CA VAL A 34 4.82 -1.54 -0.76
C VAL A 34 3.35 -1.33 -0.39
N ALA A 35 2.62 -2.38 0.01
CA ALA A 35 1.24 -2.26 0.46
C ALA A 35 1.12 -1.43 1.76
N ALA A 36 2.01 -1.63 2.73
CA ALA A 36 2.04 -0.86 3.97
C ALA A 36 2.31 0.63 3.73
N GLY A 37 3.33 0.96 2.92
CA GLY A 37 3.62 2.33 2.53
C GLY A 37 2.47 2.97 1.75
N ALA A 38 1.78 2.18 0.92
CA ALA A 38 0.60 2.63 0.20
C ALA A 38 -0.57 2.96 1.15
N GLY A 39 -0.80 2.13 2.18
CA GLY A 39 -1.78 2.39 3.23
C GLY A 39 -1.48 3.67 4.01
N CYS A 40 -0.23 3.88 4.43
CA CYS A 40 0.17 5.09 5.13
C CYS A 40 -0.05 6.36 4.29
N GLY A 41 0.22 6.32 2.98
CA GLY A 41 -0.01 7.46 2.09
C GLY A 41 -1.48 7.82 1.89
N VAL A 42 -2.40 6.85 1.95
CA VAL A 42 -3.85 7.13 2.02
C VAL A 42 -4.18 7.87 3.31
N LEU A 43 -3.68 7.39 4.45
CA LEU A 43 -3.97 7.97 5.78
C LEU A 43 -3.46 9.42 5.88
N ILE A 44 -2.27 9.69 5.36
CA ILE A 44 -1.69 11.04 5.28
C ILE A 44 -2.54 11.93 4.34
N SER A 45 -3.04 11.39 3.24
CA SER A 45 -3.90 12.13 2.29
C SER A 45 -5.27 12.52 2.88
N PHE A 46 -5.74 11.81 3.91
CA PHE A 46 -6.96 12.14 4.67
C PHE A 46 -6.68 13.05 5.89
N GLY A 47 -5.45 13.51 6.10
CA GLY A 47 -5.07 14.38 7.22
C GLY A 47 -4.70 13.63 8.52
N GLY A 48 -4.66 12.29 8.48
CA GLY A 48 -4.32 11.43 9.61
C GLY A 48 -2.82 11.17 9.77
N SER A 49 -1.98 12.21 9.66
CA SER A 49 -0.51 12.06 9.67
C SER A 49 0.08 11.43 10.93
N PHE A 50 -0.66 11.42 12.05
CA PHE A 50 -0.23 10.78 13.32
C PHE A 50 -0.54 9.27 13.39
N ILE A 51 -1.48 8.76 12.58
CA ILE A 51 -1.83 7.33 12.54
C ILE A 51 -1.00 6.59 11.46
N GLY A 52 -0.50 7.30 10.45
CA GLY A 52 0.27 6.73 9.35
C GLY A 52 1.79 6.66 9.55
N LEU A 53 2.33 7.25 10.62
CA LEU A 53 3.76 7.25 10.99
C LEU A 53 4.01 6.22 12.11
#